data_AF-A0AAJ6AQ58-F1
#
_entry.id   AF-A0AAJ6AQ58-F1
#
_cell.length_a   1.000
_cell.length_b   1.000
_cell.length_c   1.000
_cell.angle_alpha   90.00
_cell.angle_beta   90.00
_cell.angle_gamma   90.00
#
_symmetry.space_group_name_H-M   'P 1'
#
loop_
_entity.id
_entity.type
_entity.pdbx_description
1 polymer ?
#
loop_
_entity_poly.entity_id
_entity_poly.type
_entity_poly.pdbx_seq_one_letter_code
_entity_poly.pdbx_strand_id
1 'polypeptide(L)'
;MTAPFREASIDLDAIADNVRHFRRLTGVEVIAVVKADAYGHGAAMAAVAALSAGATRIGVAEIPEALELRRQGVHAPIMAWLHAPGERFEQAAAQDIEVGISSFDQLEAAATAAAVDRPVGVHLKFETGLSRNGIAPADWGRVLAEAARLERIGRLRIVGLFSHLSNTSAEDDRAALAKFEEGVAAAASFGVHPEIRHIAATAAAIDLPEMRLDAVRIGVGLFGLSPFDDRSSAELGLRPAMTLRGAIAAVRRVPAGTGVSYGYDHRTDRDTTLVLVPLGYADGVPRNASGKLPVSIGGRRFVNVGRIAMDQFVVDVGDTPVSIGDEVVLFGDPTLGVPSAADWADAADTINYEIVTRIGPRVPRRAS
;
A
#
# COMPACT_ATOMS: atom_id res chain seq x y z
N MET A 1 -6.32 5.64 30.49
CA MET A 1 -5.15 4.90 29.97
C MET A 1 -4.12 5.93 29.54
N THR A 2 -2.85 5.76 29.88
CA THR A 2 -1.77 6.66 29.44
C THR A 2 -1.54 6.49 27.94
N ALA A 3 -1.45 7.60 27.19
CA ALA A 3 -1.13 7.55 25.77
C ALA A 3 0.24 6.89 25.54
N PRO A 4 0.42 6.08 24.47
CA PRO A 4 1.71 5.50 24.14
C PRO A 4 2.71 6.59 23.75
N PHE A 5 4.00 6.36 24.00
CA PHE A 5 5.05 7.32 23.64
C PHE A 5 5.06 7.62 22.13
N ARG A 6 4.94 6.57 21.30
CA ARG A 6 4.66 6.61 19.86
C ARG A 6 4.02 5.30 19.42
N GLU A 7 3.05 5.33 18.53
CA GLU A 7 2.31 4.14 18.08
C GLU A 7 1.59 4.39 16.74
N ALA A 8 1.52 3.36 15.90
CA ALA A 8 0.55 3.25 14.82
C ALA A 8 -0.50 2.21 15.21
N SER A 9 -1.71 2.65 15.54
CA SER A 9 -2.85 1.76 15.81
C SER A 9 -3.48 1.36 14.47
N ILE A 10 -3.72 0.07 14.27
CA ILE A 10 -4.22 -0.52 13.04
C ILE A 10 -5.57 -1.17 13.32
N ASP A 11 -6.64 -0.53 12.88
CA ASP A 11 -8.02 -1.03 12.98
C ASP A 11 -8.22 -2.18 11.97
N LEU A 12 -8.25 -3.41 12.47
CA LEU A 12 -8.43 -4.60 11.63
C LEU A 12 -9.87 -4.74 11.12
N ASP A 13 -10.85 -4.19 11.86
CA ASP A 13 -12.24 -4.15 11.43
C ASP A 13 -12.43 -3.17 10.27
N ALA A 14 -11.70 -2.05 10.25
CA ALA A 14 -11.67 -1.14 9.11
C ALA A 14 -11.11 -1.84 7.86
N ILE A 15 -10.01 -2.58 7.97
CA ILE A 15 -9.47 -3.38 6.85
C ILE A 15 -10.51 -4.39 6.36
N ALA A 16 -11.15 -5.11 7.29
CA ALA A 16 -12.17 -6.09 6.94
C ALA A 16 -13.39 -5.44 6.25
N ASP A 17 -13.85 -4.29 6.73
CA ASP A 17 -14.95 -3.55 6.14
C ASP A 17 -14.62 -3.03 4.75
N ASN A 18 -13.41 -2.53 4.54
CA ASN A 18 -12.94 -2.10 3.23
C ASN A 18 -12.91 -3.28 2.25
N VAL A 19 -12.45 -4.48 2.65
CA VAL A 19 -12.54 -5.67 1.79
C VAL A 19 -14.00 -6.00 1.44
N ARG A 20 -14.89 -6.04 2.44
CA ARG A 20 -16.32 -6.31 2.19
C ARG A 20 -16.93 -5.24 1.28
N HIS A 21 -16.52 -3.99 1.41
CA HIS A 21 -16.92 -2.90 0.53
C HIS A 21 -16.51 -3.19 -0.92
N PHE A 22 -15.22 -3.47 -1.17
CA PHE A 22 -14.75 -3.76 -2.53
C PHE A 22 -15.40 -5.01 -3.13
N ARG A 23 -15.62 -6.07 -2.35
CA ARG A 23 -16.35 -7.26 -2.82
C ARG A 23 -17.77 -6.94 -3.30
N ARG A 24 -18.50 -6.11 -2.54
CA ARG A 24 -19.84 -5.66 -2.93
C ARG A 24 -19.81 -4.74 -4.15
N LEU A 25 -18.83 -3.83 -4.20
CA LEU A 25 -18.70 -2.83 -5.27
C LEU A 25 -18.35 -3.50 -6.61
N THR A 26 -17.44 -4.47 -6.60
CA THR A 26 -16.90 -5.05 -7.83
C THR A 26 -17.60 -6.32 -8.26
N GLY A 27 -18.13 -7.11 -7.32
CA GLY A 27 -18.80 -8.39 -7.60
C GLY A 27 -17.85 -9.51 -8.04
N VAL A 28 -16.53 -9.28 -7.99
CA VAL A 28 -15.49 -10.23 -8.45
C VAL A 28 -14.50 -10.54 -7.32
N GLU A 29 -13.53 -11.40 -7.58
CA GLU A 29 -12.50 -11.74 -6.59
C GLU A 29 -11.66 -10.51 -6.19
N VAL A 30 -11.28 -10.46 -4.91
CA VAL A 30 -10.39 -9.42 -4.37
C VAL A 30 -9.05 -10.05 -4.03
N ILE A 31 -8.01 -9.59 -4.71
CA ILE A 31 -6.62 -9.84 -4.38
C ILE A 31 -6.15 -8.71 -3.46
N ALA A 32 -5.92 -9.01 -2.18
CA ALA A 32 -5.47 -8.04 -1.19
C ALA A 32 -3.96 -7.78 -1.34
N VAL A 33 -3.59 -6.56 -1.71
CA VAL A 33 -2.19 -6.18 -1.96
C VAL A 33 -1.55 -5.65 -0.68
N VAL A 34 -0.64 -6.44 -0.09
CA VAL A 34 -0.01 -6.17 1.21
C VAL A 34 1.51 -6.01 1.13
N LYS A 35 2.04 -5.66 -0.05
CA LYS A 35 3.46 -5.28 -0.24
C LYS A 35 3.88 -4.12 0.68
N ALA A 36 5.18 -3.96 0.88
CA ALA A 36 5.79 -2.94 1.72
C ALA A 36 5.19 -2.93 3.14
N ASP A 37 5.17 -4.10 3.77
CA ASP A 37 4.59 -4.33 5.10
C ASP A 37 3.13 -3.87 5.21
N ALA A 38 2.29 -4.25 4.23
CA ALA A 38 0.93 -3.75 4.07
C ALA A 38 0.86 -2.21 4.07
N TYR A 39 1.68 -1.56 3.23
CA TYR A 39 1.74 -0.10 3.15
C TYR A 39 2.00 0.52 4.54
N GLY A 40 2.85 -0.13 5.34
CA GLY A 40 3.19 0.25 6.71
C GLY A 40 2.22 -0.20 7.82
N HIS A 41 1.13 -0.91 7.49
CA HIS A 41 0.10 -1.37 8.45
C HIS A 41 0.42 -2.71 9.13
N GLY A 42 1.45 -3.43 8.68
CA GLY A 42 1.79 -4.77 9.18
C GLY A 42 1.19 -5.87 8.30
N ALA A 43 2.04 -6.50 7.49
CA ALA A 43 1.62 -7.43 6.43
C ALA A 43 0.81 -8.63 6.94
N ALA A 44 1.28 -9.29 8.00
CA ALA A 44 0.64 -10.51 8.51
C ALA A 44 -0.77 -10.24 9.06
N MET A 45 -0.93 -9.22 9.91
CA MET A 45 -2.23 -8.89 10.51
C MET A 45 -3.22 -8.37 9.46
N ALA A 46 -2.76 -7.55 8.51
CA ALA A 46 -3.59 -7.08 7.41
C ALA A 46 -4.02 -8.21 6.48
N ALA A 47 -3.12 -9.16 6.15
CA ALA A 47 -3.45 -10.32 5.33
C ALA A 47 -4.52 -11.20 6.00
N VAL A 48 -4.39 -11.48 7.30
CA VAL A 48 -5.38 -12.27 8.05
C VAL A 48 -6.75 -11.58 8.08
N ALA A 49 -6.79 -10.26 8.37
CA ALA A 49 -8.02 -9.49 8.35
C ALA A 49 -8.68 -9.49 6.96
N ALA A 50 -7.88 -9.29 5.91
CA ALA A 50 -8.38 -9.25 4.54
C ALA A 50 -8.95 -10.60 4.08
N LEU A 51 -8.25 -11.71 4.35
CA LEU A 51 -8.71 -13.06 4.02
C LEU A 51 -9.97 -13.42 4.79
N SER A 52 -10.03 -13.09 6.08
CA SER A 52 -11.22 -13.33 6.93
C SER A 52 -12.45 -12.54 6.45
N ALA A 53 -12.24 -11.41 5.77
CA ALA A 53 -13.28 -10.60 5.15
C ALA A 53 -13.67 -11.05 3.72
N GLY A 54 -12.95 -12.04 3.17
CA GLY A 54 -13.26 -12.68 1.90
C GLY A 54 -12.41 -12.24 0.72
N ALA A 55 -11.24 -11.62 0.94
CA ALA A 55 -10.20 -11.63 -0.08
C ALA A 55 -9.81 -13.09 -0.37
N THR A 56 -9.60 -13.44 -1.63
CA THR A 56 -9.32 -14.82 -2.05
C THR A 56 -7.83 -15.09 -2.21
N ARG A 57 -7.04 -14.05 -2.46
CA ARG A 57 -5.60 -14.11 -2.73
C ARG A 57 -4.88 -12.92 -2.11
N ILE A 58 -3.57 -13.06 -1.94
CA ILE A 58 -2.68 -12.00 -1.48
C ILE A 58 -1.70 -11.62 -2.60
N GLY A 59 -1.44 -10.32 -2.75
CA GLY A 59 -0.41 -9.80 -3.64
C GLY A 59 0.70 -9.09 -2.87
N VAL A 60 1.95 -9.42 -3.17
CA VAL A 60 3.15 -8.74 -2.66
C VAL A 60 4.09 -8.35 -3.81
N ALA A 61 5.06 -7.48 -3.56
CA ALA A 61 6.02 -7.12 -4.60
C ALA A 61 7.05 -8.24 -4.76
N GLU A 62 7.68 -8.65 -3.66
CA GLU A 62 8.87 -9.49 -3.71
C GLU A 62 8.67 -10.85 -3.02
N ILE A 63 9.43 -11.86 -3.46
CA ILE A 63 9.38 -13.21 -2.88
C ILE A 63 9.68 -13.23 -1.38
N PRO A 64 10.66 -12.46 -0.83
CA PRO A 64 10.89 -12.41 0.61
C PRO A 64 9.67 -11.99 1.43
N GLU A 65 8.84 -11.07 0.92
CA GLU A 65 7.59 -10.66 1.56
C GLU A 65 6.59 -11.83 1.60
N ALA A 66 6.48 -12.57 0.50
CA ALA A 66 5.61 -13.75 0.41
C ALA A 66 6.05 -14.87 1.37
N LEU A 67 7.37 -15.10 1.46
CA LEU A 67 7.96 -16.08 2.36
C LEU A 67 7.77 -15.70 3.83
N GLU A 68 7.80 -14.41 4.17
CA GLU A 68 7.48 -13.95 5.51
C GLU A 68 6.02 -14.24 5.86
N LEU A 69 5.07 -13.95 4.96
CA LEU A 69 3.66 -14.29 5.18
C LEU A 69 3.46 -15.80 5.37
N ARG A 70 4.17 -16.64 4.62
CA ARG A 70 4.16 -18.11 4.82
C ARG A 70 4.66 -18.50 6.21
N ARG A 71 5.77 -17.90 6.68
CA ARG A 71 6.28 -18.13 8.06
C ARG A 71 5.28 -17.72 9.13
N GLN A 72 4.45 -16.72 8.86
CA GLN A 72 3.38 -16.25 9.74
C GLN A 72 2.08 -17.06 9.62
N GLY A 73 2.07 -18.16 8.86
CA GLY A 73 0.92 -19.07 8.75
C GLY A 73 -0.14 -18.66 7.74
N VAL A 74 0.16 -17.73 6.82
CA VAL A 74 -0.75 -17.41 5.71
C VAL A 74 -0.66 -18.52 4.66
N HIS A 75 -1.76 -19.24 4.46
CA HIS A 75 -1.85 -20.38 3.52
C HIS A 75 -2.65 -20.10 2.25
N ALA A 76 -3.33 -18.96 2.14
CA ALA A 76 -4.02 -18.55 0.91
C ALA A 76 -3.03 -18.41 -0.26
N PRO A 77 -3.48 -18.41 -1.53
CA PRO A 77 -2.61 -18.11 -2.67
C PRO A 77 -1.93 -16.74 -2.51
N ILE A 78 -0.62 -16.71 -2.69
CA ILE A 78 0.19 -15.49 -2.62
C ILE A 78 0.94 -15.34 -3.94
N MET A 79 0.79 -14.18 -4.57
CA MET A 79 1.50 -13.80 -5.78
C MET A 79 2.57 -12.75 -5.49
N ALA A 80 3.79 -12.97 -5.97
CA ALA A 80 4.89 -11.98 -6.01
C ALA A 80 5.31 -11.69 -7.46
N TRP A 81 5.62 -10.45 -7.83
CA TRP A 81 5.78 -10.06 -9.24
C TRP A 81 6.99 -9.18 -9.56
N LEU A 82 7.82 -8.85 -8.56
CA LEU A 82 9.06 -8.11 -8.72
C LEU A 82 10.22 -9.03 -8.33
N HIS A 83 11.10 -9.28 -9.28
CA HIS A 83 12.12 -10.31 -9.18
C HIS A 83 13.49 -9.73 -9.50
N ALA A 84 14.50 -10.11 -8.72
CA ALA A 84 15.88 -9.74 -8.98
C ALA A 84 16.36 -10.37 -10.31
N PRO A 85 17.29 -9.73 -11.03
CA PRO A 85 17.96 -10.36 -12.15
C PRO A 85 18.58 -11.71 -11.75
N GLY A 86 18.27 -12.77 -12.50
CA GLY A 86 18.76 -14.12 -12.21
C GLY A 86 18.10 -14.82 -11.03
N GLU A 87 16.97 -14.32 -10.51
CA GLU A 87 16.15 -15.03 -9.53
C GLU A 87 15.77 -16.42 -10.06
N ARG A 88 15.91 -17.44 -9.20
CA ARG A 88 15.80 -18.85 -9.60
C ARG A 88 14.53 -19.53 -9.11
N PHE A 89 13.69 -18.83 -8.34
CA PHE A 89 12.33 -19.24 -7.95
C PHE A 89 12.19 -20.54 -7.16
N GLU A 90 13.25 -21.27 -6.79
CA GLU A 90 13.10 -22.55 -6.08
C GLU A 90 12.46 -22.37 -4.70
N GLN A 91 12.77 -21.27 -3.99
CA GLN A 91 12.15 -20.98 -2.71
C GLN A 91 10.65 -20.65 -2.86
N ALA A 92 10.29 -19.90 -3.91
CA ALA A 92 8.90 -19.60 -4.23
C ALA A 92 8.12 -20.89 -4.53
N ALA A 93 8.66 -21.74 -5.40
CA ALA A 93 8.10 -23.05 -5.72
C ALA A 93 7.99 -23.96 -4.48
N ALA A 94 9.00 -23.93 -3.60
CA ALA A 94 9.01 -24.73 -2.38
C ALA A 94 7.89 -24.37 -1.40
N GLN A 95 7.45 -23.12 -1.41
CA GLN A 95 6.44 -22.57 -0.50
C GLN A 95 5.11 -22.24 -1.20
N ASP A 96 4.89 -22.77 -2.41
CA ASP A 96 3.68 -22.54 -3.20
C ASP A 96 3.35 -21.04 -3.35
N ILE A 97 4.36 -20.26 -3.72
CA ILE A 97 4.23 -18.84 -4.08
C ILE A 97 4.07 -18.74 -5.60
N GLU A 98 2.99 -18.11 -6.04
CA GLU A 98 2.73 -17.80 -7.44
C GLU A 98 3.66 -16.64 -7.88
N VAL A 99 4.21 -16.71 -9.10
CA VAL A 99 5.20 -15.73 -9.59
C VAL A 99 4.70 -14.96 -10.82
N GLY A 100 4.86 -13.64 -10.80
CA GLY A 100 4.51 -12.72 -11.88
C GLY A 100 5.62 -12.65 -12.93
N ILE A 101 5.43 -13.33 -14.05
CA ILE A 101 6.41 -13.45 -15.13
C ILE A 101 6.30 -12.29 -16.10
N SER A 102 7.41 -11.60 -16.32
CA SER A 102 7.46 -10.40 -17.17
C SER A 102 8.43 -10.52 -18.34
N SER A 103 9.14 -11.65 -18.47
CA SER A 103 10.06 -11.91 -19.58
C SER A 103 10.16 -13.41 -19.88
N PHE A 104 10.72 -13.74 -21.04
CA PHE A 104 11.00 -15.13 -21.41
C PHE A 104 11.96 -15.81 -20.42
N ASP A 105 13.04 -15.12 -20.02
CA ASP A 105 14.04 -15.68 -19.10
C ASP A 105 13.42 -16.00 -17.72
N GLN A 106 12.50 -15.15 -17.24
CA GLN A 106 11.77 -15.44 -16.00
C GLN A 106 10.85 -16.67 -16.14
N LEU A 107 10.22 -16.85 -17.31
CA LEU A 107 9.40 -18.03 -17.59
C LEU A 107 10.24 -19.31 -17.52
N GLU A 108 11.41 -19.31 -18.17
CA GLU A 108 12.33 -20.45 -18.15
C GLU A 108 12.88 -20.75 -16.76
N ALA A 109 13.21 -19.70 -15.99
CA ALA A 109 13.65 -19.85 -14.61
C ALA A 109 12.55 -20.48 -13.73
N ALA A 110 11.29 -20.01 -13.87
CA ALA A 110 10.16 -20.59 -13.14
C ALA A 110 9.93 -22.06 -13.51
N ALA A 111 10.05 -22.40 -14.79
CA ALA A 111 9.95 -23.78 -15.24
C ALA A 111 11.09 -24.66 -14.72
N THR A 112 12.29 -24.11 -14.57
CA THR A 112 13.44 -24.82 -14.00
C THR A 112 13.23 -25.13 -12.52
N ALA A 113 12.61 -24.22 -11.78
CA ALA A 113 12.29 -24.37 -10.36
C ALA A 113 11.25 -25.46 -10.03
N ALA A 114 10.48 -25.91 -11.04
CA ALA A 114 9.44 -26.92 -10.85
C ALA A 114 10.00 -28.29 -10.43
N ALA A 115 9.28 -28.96 -9.52
CA ALA A 115 9.53 -30.34 -9.15
C ALA A 115 8.58 -31.30 -9.91
N VAL A 116 8.90 -32.60 -9.91
CA VAL A 116 8.19 -33.62 -10.71
C VAL A 116 6.67 -33.58 -10.53
N ASP A 117 6.19 -33.37 -9.29
CA ASP A 117 4.75 -33.34 -8.96
C ASP A 117 4.29 -31.98 -8.44
N ARG A 118 5.05 -30.91 -8.70
CA ARG A 118 4.73 -29.57 -8.22
C ARG A 118 5.11 -28.53 -9.28
N PRO A 119 4.19 -28.23 -10.23
CA PRO A 119 4.38 -27.14 -11.18
C PRO A 119 4.46 -25.79 -10.44
N VAL A 120 5.18 -24.84 -11.01
CA VAL A 120 5.20 -23.47 -10.49
C VAL A 120 3.97 -22.71 -11.01
N GLY A 121 3.19 -22.13 -10.09
CA GLY A 121 2.09 -21.24 -10.44
C GLY A 121 2.63 -19.92 -11.00
N VAL A 122 2.23 -19.55 -12.21
CA VAL A 122 2.68 -18.33 -12.87
C VAL A 122 1.53 -17.44 -13.28
N HIS A 123 1.74 -16.13 -13.15
CA HIS A 123 0.89 -15.11 -13.75
C HIS A 123 1.70 -14.42 -14.84
N LEU A 124 1.24 -14.46 -16.09
CA LEU A 124 1.94 -13.79 -17.19
C LEU A 124 1.53 -12.32 -17.21
N LYS A 125 2.52 -11.45 -17.00
CA LYS A 125 2.33 -10.00 -17.01
C LYS A 125 2.49 -9.46 -18.42
N PHE A 126 1.47 -8.86 -18.98
CA PHE A 126 1.59 -8.15 -20.26
C PHE A 126 1.92 -6.68 -20.05
N GLU A 127 2.78 -6.15 -20.90
CA GLU A 127 2.98 -4.70 -21.01
C GLU A 127 1.93 -4.13 -21.98
N THR A 128 1.10 -3.22 -21.47
CA THR A 128 -0.07 -2.68 -22.18
C THR A 128 -0.11 -1.15 -22.22
N GLY A 129 0.97 -0.47 -21.81
CA GLY A 129 1.10 0.99 -21.92
C GLY A 129 1.71 1.68 -20.70
N LEU A 130 1.94 0.96 -19.60
CA LEU A 130 2.56 1.55 -18.40
C LEU A 130 4.07 1.74 -18.56
N SER A 131 4.70 0.98 -19.47
CA SER A 131 6.14 1.04 -19.76
C SER A 131 7.02 0.84 -18.51
N ARG A 132 6.64 -0.12 -17.67
CA ARG A 132 7.32 -0.36 -16.37
C ARG A 132 7.92 -1.74 -16.26
N ASN A 133 7.10 -2.76 -16.49
CA ASN A 133 7.49 -4.16 -16.47
C ASN A 133 6.36 -4.97 -17.14
N GLY A 134 6.68 -6.10 -17.76
CA GLY A 134 5.73 -6.95 -18.46
C GLY A 134 6.29 -7.42 -19.79
N ILE A 135 5.72 -8.51 -20.31
CA ILE A 135 6.08 -9.09 -21.59
C ILE A 135 5.60 -8.11 -22.67
N ALA A 136 6.56 -7.62 -23.46
CA ALA A 136 6.28 -6.72 -24.56
C ALA A 136 5.42 -7.41 -25.64
N PRO A 137 4.55 -6.67 -26.35
CA PRO A 137 3.72 -7.23 -27.42
C PRO A 137 4.48 -8.01 -28.49
N ALA A 138 5.70 -7.57 -28.82
CA ALA A 138 6.56 -8.25 -29.78
C ALA A 138 7.01 -9.65 -29.32
N ASP A 139 7.06 -9.89 -28.01
CA ASP A 139 7.52 -11.14 -27.41
C ASP A 139 6.39 -12.11 -27.06
N TRP A 140 5.12 -11.67 -27.13
CA TRP A 140 3.96 -12.49 -26.74
C TRP A 140 3.94 -13.86 -27.43
N GLY A 141 4.15 -13.91 -28.75
CA GLY A 141 4.14 -15.17 -29.49
C GLY A 141 5.16 -16.17 -28.97
N ARG A 142 6.40 -15.72 -28.72
CA ARG A 142 7.48 -16.57 -28.19
C ARG A 142 7.16 -17.04 -26.76
N VAL A 143 6.76 -16.13 -25.89
CA VAL A 143 6.51 -16.43 -24.47
C VAL A 143 5.28 -17.32 -24.30
N LEU A 144 4.20 -17.06 -25.03
CA LEU A 144 2.95 -17.84 -24.92
C LEU A 144 3.09 -19.25 -25.48
N ALA A 145 3.78 -19.41 -26.62
CA ALA A 145 4.07 -20.73 -27.17
C ALA A 145 4.87 -21.60 -26.18
N GLU A 146 5.86 -21.01 -25.53
CA GLU A 146 6.68 -21.70 -24.54
C GLU A 146 5.93 -21.97 -23.24
N ALA A 147 5.13 -21.01 -22.77
CA ALA A 147 4.28 -21.20 -21.59
C ALA A 147 3.31 -22.37 -21.78
N ALA A 148 2.63 -22.45 -22.92
CA ALA A 148 1.73 -23.55 -23.27
C ALA A 148 2.47 -24.90 -23.33
N ARG A 149 3.70 -24.92 -23.87
CA ARG A 149 4.53 -26.12 -23.89
C ARG A 149 4.89 -26.58 -22.47
N LEU A 150 5.33 -25.65 -21.62
CA LEU A 150 5.76 -25.90 -20.25
C LEU A 150 4.61 -26.33 -19.33
N GLU A 151 3.41 -25.79 -19.53
CA GLU A 151 2.21 -26.24 -18.84
C GLU A 151 1.84 -27.68 -19.23
N ARG A 152 1.87 -28.01 -20.52
CA ARG A 152 1.56 -29.37 -21.02
C ARG A 152 2.49 -30.46 -20.46
N ILE A 153 3.75 -30.12 -20.22
CA ILE A 153 4.73 -31.04 -19.62
C ILE A 153 4.80 -30.94 -18.09
N GLY A 154 3.83 -30.27 -17.45
CA GLY A 154 3.68 -30.23 -16.00
C GLY A 154 4.73 -29.40 -15.26
N ARG A 155 5.44 -28.49 -15.95
CA ARG A 155 6.44 -27.61 -15.32
C ARG A 155 5.81 -26.34 -14.76
N LEU A 156 4.80 -25.81 -15.45
CA LEU A 156 4.09 -24.59 -15.04
C LEU A 156 2.61 -24.87 -14.87
N ARG A 157 1.95 -24.06 -14.04
CA ARG A 157 0.50 -23.88 -14.01
C ARG A 157 0.22 -22.41 -14.30
N ILE A 158 -0.43 -22.11 -15.42
CA ILE A 158 -0.73 -20.72 -15.78
C ILE A 158 -1.97 -20.28 -15.01
N VAL A 159 -1.74 -19.68 -13.85
CA VAL A 159 -2.80 -19.24 -12.94
C VAL A 159 -3.49 -17.99 -13.48
N GLY A 160 -2.73 -17.03 -14.02
CA GLY A 160 -3.34 -15.77 -14.42
C GLY A 160 -2.67 -15.03 -15.58
N LEU A 161 -3.45 -14.15 -16.21
CA LEU A 161 -2.95 -13.11 -17.10
C LEU A 161 -3.23 -11.76 -16.47
N PHE A 162 -2.25 -10.86 -16.47
CA PHE A 162 -2.44 -9.56 -15.84
C PHE A 162 -1.65 -8.44 -16.48
N SER A 163 -2.11 -7.21 -16.26
CA SER A 163 -1.36 -5.98 -16.54
C SER A 163 -1.60 -4.98 -15.41
N HIS A 164 -1.07 -3.77 -15.52
CA HIS A 164 -1.31 -2.68 -14.59
C HIS A 164 -1.59 -1.38 -15.35
N LEU A 165 -2.72 -0.76 -15.01
CA LEU A 165 -3.17 0.50 -15.60
C LEU A 165 -2.31 1.67 -15.12
N SER A 166 -2.28 2.74 -15.92
CA SER A 166 -1.69 4.02 -15.50
C SER A 166 -2.64 4.80 -14.59
N ASN A 167 -3.96 4.65 -14.78
CA ASN A 167 -5.00 5.47 -14.16
C ASN A 167 -4.83 6.97 -14.47
N THR A 168 -4.19 7.30 -15.59
CA THR A 168 -4.00 8.70 -16.02
C THR A 168 -5.27 9.28 -16.61
N SER A 169 -5.98 8.50 -17.43
CA SER A 169 -7.25 8.88 -18.05
C SER A 169 -8.05 7.64 -18.44
N ALA A 170 -9.38 7.78 -18.53
CA ALA A 170 -10.25 6.71 -19.00
C ALA A 170 -10.00 6.32 -20.47
N GLU A 171 -9.40 7.19 -21.28
CA GLU A 171 -8.99 6.87 -22.65
C GLU A 171 -7.75 5.97 -22.65
N ASP A 172 -6.71 6.36 -21.91
CA ASP A 172 -5.47 5.58 -21.79
C ASP A 172 -5.74 4.20 -21.18
N ASP A 173 -6.58 4.13 -20.13
CA ASP A 173 -6.91 2.87 -19.48
C ASP A 173 -7.73 1.94 -20.40
N ARG A 174 -8.62 2.49 -21.25
CA ARG A 174 -9.33 1.70 -22.26
C ARG A 174 -8.41 1.23 -23.38
N ALA A 175 -7.44 2.03 -23.80
CA ALA A 175 -6.41 1.59 -24.73
C ALA A 175 -5.57 0.44 -24.15
N ALA A 176 -5.21 0.54 -22.87
CA ALA A 176 -4.49 -0.52 -22.15
C ALA A 176 -5.34 -1.80 -22.02
N LEU A 177 -6.65 -1.70 -21.77
CA LEU A 177 -7.56 -2.84 -21.76
C LEU A 177 -7.67 -3.51 -23.12
N ALA A 178 -7.90 -2.74 -24.18
CA ALA A 178 -7.95 -3.29 -25.54
C ALA A 178 -6.66 -4.04 -25.87
N LYS A 179 -5.50 -3.48 -25.49
CA LYS A 179 -4.22 -4.16 -25.66
C LYS A 179 -4.10 -5.43 -24.81
N PHE A 180 -4.61 -5.42 -23.58
CA PHE A 180 -4.66 -6.61 -22.74
C PHE A 180 -5.51 -7.71 -23.37
N GLU A 181 -6.68 -7.36 -23.94
CA GLU A 181 -7.57 -8.30 -24.62
C GLU A 181 -6.95 -8.91 -25.88
N GLU A 182 -6.17 -8.16 -26.65
CA GLU A 182 -5.34 -8.71 -27.73
C GLU A 182 -4.37 -9.79 -27.20
N GLY A 183 -3.71 -9.53 -26.06
CA GLY A 183 -2.82 -10.49 -25.42
C GLY A 183 -3.55 -11.74 -24.92
N VAL A 184 -4.76 -11.58 -24.37
CA VAL A 184 -5.63 -12.70 -23.96
C VAL A 184 -6.06 -13.54 -25.17
N ALA A 185 -6.45 -12.91 -26.28
CA ALA A 185 -6.79 -13.61 -27.51
C ALA A 185 -5.58 -14.36 -28.09
N ALA A 186 -4.40 -13.74 -28.06
CA ALA A 186 -3.15 -14.40 -28.45
C ALA A 186 -2.88 -15.63 -27.57
N ALA A 187 -2.99 -15.50 -26.25
CA ALA A 187 -2.81 -16.60 -25.31
C ALA A 187 -3.75 -17.78 -25.61
N ALA A 188 -5.03 -17.50 -25.86
CA ALA A 188 -6.01 -18.52 -26.22
C ALA A 188 -5.64 -19.26 -27.52
N SER A 189 -5.05 -18.58 -28.51
CA SER A 189 -4.63 -19.22 -29.77
C SER A 189 -3.46 -20.21 -29.60
N PHE A 190 -2.68 -20.10 -28.52
CA PHE A 190 -1.66 -21.08 -28.12
C PHE A 190 -2.20 -22.15 -27.15
N GLY A 191 -3.49 -22.11 -26.80
CA GLY A 191 -4.11 -23.02 -25.85
C GLY A 191 -3.85 -22.67 -24.38
N VAL A 192 -3.43 -21.44 -24.08
CA VAL A 192 -3.27 -20.94 -22.70
C VAL A 192 -4.62 -20.44 -22.20
N HIS A 193 -5.13 -21.05 -21.12
CA HIS A 193 -6.40 -20.71 -20.50
C HIS A 193 -6.19 -20.42 -19.01
N PRO A 194 -6.01 -19.16 -18.60
CA PRO A 194 -5.75 -18.82 -17.20
C PRO A 194 -6.98 -19.07 -16.31
N GLU A 195 -6.75 -19.31 -15.02
CA GLU A 195 -7.81 -19.33 -14.01
C GLU A 195 -8.39 -17.93 -13.79
N ILE A 196 -7.55 -16.88 -13.81
CA ILE A 196 -7.96 -15.51 -13.52
C ILE A 196 -7.33 -14.47 -14.47
N ARG A 197 -8.08 -13.44 -14.85
CA ARG A 197 -7.58 -12.23 -15.51
C ARG A 197 -7.80 -11.02 -14.62
N HIS A 198 -6.76 -10.21 -14.43
CA HIS A 198 -6.84 -9.05 -13.54
C HIS A 198 -6.00 -7.87 -14.03
N ILE A 199 -6.61 -6.70 -14.18
CA ILE A 199 -5.90 -5.47 -14.60
C ILE A 199 -6.14 -4.29 -13.66
N ALA A 200 -7.35 -4.18 -13.10
CA ALA A 200 -7.73 -3.10 -12.19
C ALA A 200 -6.96 -3.13 -10.86
N ALA A 201 -6.38 -1.97 -10.53
CA ALA A 201 -6.00 -1.62 -9.15
C ALA A 201 -7.15 -0.85 -8.47
N THR A 202 -6.93 -0.32 -7.25
CA THR A 202 -7.97 0.36 -6.46
C THR A 202 -8.78 1.41 -7.26
N ALA A 203 -8.14 2.33 -7.98
CA ALA A 203 -8.83 3.39 -8.71
C ALA A 203 -9.77 2.84 -9.80
N ALA A 204 -9.25 2.02 -10.71
CA ALA A 204 -10.04 1.39 -11.77
C ALA A 204 -11.11 0.43 -11.22
N ALA A 205 -10.86 -0.24 -10.09
CA ALA A 205 -11.87 -1.09 -9.45
C ALA A 205 -13.11 -0.27 -9.03
N ILE A 206 -12.92 0.98 -8.62
CA ILE A 206 -13.99 1.91 -8.26
C ILE A 206 -14.69 2.42 -9.52
N ASP A 207 -13.96 3.09 -10.42
CA ASP A 207 -14.57 3.92 -11.48
C ASP A 207 -14.79 3.21 -12.82
N LEU A 208 -14.12 2.08 -13.09
CA LEU A 208 -14.10 1.44 -14.41
C LEU A 208 -14.58 -0.02 -14.33
N PRO A 209 -15.90 -0.29 -14.31
CA PRO A 209 -16.46 -1.63 -14.19
C PRO A 209 -15.92 -2.65 -15.21
N GLU A 210 -15.65 -2.22 -16.44
CA GLU A 210 -15.09 -3.05 -17.51
C GLU A 210 -13.67 -3.57 -17.19
N MET A 211 -12.94 -2.92 -16.29
CA MET A 211 -11.57 -3.29 -15.90
C MET A 211 -11.51 -4.36 -14.79
N ARG A 212 -12.66 -4.70 -14.19
CA ARG A 212 -12.74 -5.61 -13.03
C ARG A 212 -12.43 -7.06 -13.39
N LEU A 213 -12.74 -7.46 -14.63
CA LEU A 213 -12.48 -8.79 -15.20
C LEU A 213 -12.85 -9.92 -14.22
N ASP A 214 -11.93 -10.85 -13.93
CA ASP A 214 -12.18 -11.96 -13.00
C ASP A 214 -11.75 -11.60 -11.56
N ALA A 215 -10.81 -10.67 -11.40
CA ALA A 215 -10.35 -10.20 -10.09
C ALA A 215 -9.80 -8.76 -10.11
N VAL A 216 -9.93 -8.07 -8.97
CA VAL A 216 -9.35 -6.75 -8.73
C VAL A 216 -8.20 -6.82 -7.72
N ARG A 217 -7.17 -5.98 -7.90
CA ARG A 217 -6.02 -5.88 -6.98
C ARG A 217 -6.14 -4.64 -6.11
N ILE A 218 -6.60 -4.82 -4.87
CA ILE A 218 -6.87 -3.70 -3.96
C ILE A 218 -5.66 -3.48 -3.04
N GLY A 219 -5.02 -2.32 -3.20
CA GLY A 219 -3.89 -1.87 -2.36
C GLY A 219 -4.33 -0.78 -1.39
N VAL A 220 -4.12 0.49 -1.73
CA VAL A 220 -4.39 1.63 -0.82
C VAL A 220 -5.82 1.64 -0.24
N GLY A 221 -6.80 1.22 -1.03
CA GLY A 221 -8.20 1.19 -0.60
C GLY A 221 -8.47 0.13 0.46
N LEU A 222 -7.65 -0.93 0.54
CA LEU A 222 -7.70 -1.93 1.61
C LEU A 222 -7.51 -1.26 2.98
N PHE A 223 -6.65 -0.24 3.01
CA PHE A 223 -6.29 0.52 4.20
C PHE A 223 -7.15 1.77 4.40
N GLY A 224 -8.21 1.90 3.61
CA GLY A 224 -9.19 2.98 3.75
C GLY A 224 -8.74 4.32 3.20
N LEU A 225 -7.77 4.32 2.30
CA LEU A 225 -7.20 5.53 1.73
C LEU A 225 -7.73 5.73 0.31
N SER A 226 -8.17 6.94 0.00
CA SER A 226 -8.61 7.31 -1.34
C SER A 226 -7.45 7.25 -2.34
N PRO A 227 -7.64 6.67 -3.54
CA PRO A 227 -6.67 6.76 -4.62
C PRO A 227 -6.86 8.04 -5.47
N PHE A 228 -7.79 8.93 -5.12
CA PHE A 228 -8.13 10.13 -5.89
C PHE A 228 -7.87 11.42 -5.10
N ASP A 229 -7.49 12.47 -5.81
CA ASP A 229 -7.26 13.80 -5.24
C ASP A 229 -8.58 14.57 -5.02
N ASP A 230 -9.64 14.21 -5.74
CA ASP A 230 -10.93 14.93 -5.77
C ASP A 230 -12.00 14.31 -4.87
N ARG A 231 -11.73 13.16 -4.26
CA ARG A 231 -12.67 12.40 -3.42
C ARG A 231 -12.00 11.89 -2.17
N SER A 232 -12.61 12.16 -1.03
CA SER A 232 -12.18 11.66 0.27
C SER A 232 -12.49 10.16 0.46
N SER A 233 -11.82 9.53 1.42
CA SER A 233 -12.13 8.15 1.82
C SER A 233 -13.60 7.98 2.24
N ALA A 234 -14.17 8.97 2.94
CA ALA A 234 -15.55 8.92 3.40
C ALA A 234 -16.57 8.94 2.25
N GLU A 235 -16.34 9.76 1.21
CA GLU A 235 -17.17 9.80 0.01
C GLU A 235 -17.14 8.47 -0.77
N LEU A 236 -16.02 7.76 -0.70
CA LEU A 236 -15.87 6.41 -1.26
C LEU A 236 -16.43 5.31 -0.35
N GLY A 237 -16.90 5.64 0.86
CA GLY A 237 -17.36 4.66 1.84
C GLY A 237 -16.22 3.80 2.42
N LEU A 238 -15.00 4.32 2.43
CA LEU A 238 -13.79 3.69 2.96
C LEU A 238 -13.49 4.18 4.37
N ARG A 239 -12.98 3.28 5.23
CA ARG A 239 -12.61 3.57 6.62
C ARG A 239 -11.08 3.51 6.78
N PRO A 240 -10.38 4.63 7.02
CA PRO A 240 -8.94 4.64 7.25
C PRO A 240 -8.54 3.72 8.40
N ALA A 241 -7.59 2.80 8.15
CA ALA A 241 -7.23 1.77 9.11
C ALA A 241 -6.11 2.18 10.09
N MET A 242 -5.25 3.13 9.72
CA MET A 242 -4.13 3.57 10.57
C MET A 242 -4.45 4.87 11.30
N THR A 243 -4.21 4.87 12.61
CA THR A 243 -4.09 6.09 13.41
C THR A 243 -2.66 6.19 13.95
N LEU A 244 -1.92 7.22 13.52
CA LEU A 244 -0.59 7.53 14.04
C LEU A 244 -0.72 8.50 15.22
N ARG A 245 -0.20 8.11 16.38
CA ARG A 245 -0.30 8.91 17.60
C ARG A 245 0.97 8.84 18.46
N GLY A 246 1.11 9.80 19.35
CA GLY A 246 2.13 9.83 20.38
C GLY A 246 1.66 10.60 21.61
N ALA A 247 2.59 10.90 22.51
CA ALA A 247 2.32 11.68 23.71
C ALA A 247 3.22 12.91 23.78
N ILE A 248 2.71 14.02 24.32
CA ILE A 248 3.51 15.23 24.56
C ILE A 248 4.68 14.88 25.48
N ALA A 249 5.91 15.11 25.01
CA ALA A 249 7.12 14.81 25.75
C ALA A 249 7.59 15.97 26.65
N ALA A 250 7.28 17.22 26.26
CA ALA A 250 7.63 18.41 27.03
C ALA A 250 6.64 19.54 26.74
N VAL A 251 6.42 20.39 27.74
CA VAL A 251 5.62 21.61 27.66
C VAL A 251 6.47 22.76 28.17
N ARG A 252 6.52 23.88 27.43
CA ARG A 252 7.29 25.06 27.83
C ARG A 252 6.56 26.36 27.48
N ARG A 253 6.33 27.22 28.48
CA ARG A 253 5.96 28.62 28.23
C ARG A 253 7.21 29.41 27.82
N VAL A 254 7.10 30.19 26.75
CA VAL A 254 8.20 31.00 26.21
C VAL A 254 7.72 32.43 25.92
N PRO A 255 8.58 33.45 26.05
CA PRO A 255 8.23 34.81 25.69
C PRO A 255 8.17 35.02 24.18
N ALA A 256 7.58 36.14 23.75
CA ALA A 256 7.67 36.62 22.37
C ALA A 256 9.13 36.72 21.87
N GLY A 257 9.36 36.48 20.58
CA GLY A 257 10.67 36.53 19.93
C GLY A 257 11.51 35.25 20.08
N THR A 258 11.00 34.22 20.75
CA THR A 258 11.69 32.94 20.93
C THR A 258 11.83 32.20 19.60
N GLY A 259 13.07 31.88 19.22
CA GLY A 259 13.34 31.05 18.04
C GLY A 259 13.02 29.59 18.30
N VAL A 260 12.41 28.91 17.33
CA VAL A 260 11.96 27.52 17.46
C VAL A 260 12.62 26.61 16.43
N SER A 261 13.21 25.52 16.93
CA SER A 261 13.91 24.49 16.13
C SER A 261 15.13 25.02 15.35
N TYR A 262 15.69 24.19 14.47
CA TYR A 262 16.89 24.51 13.69
C TYR A 262 16.68 25.71 12.76
N GLY A 263 17.69 26.59 12.69
CA GLY A 263 17.69 27.78 11.84
C GLY A 263 16.82 28.94 12.37
N TYR A 264 15.96 28.68 13.35
CA TYR A 264 14.96 29.64 13.82
C TYR A 264 14.12 30.24 12.67
N ASP A 265 13.76 29.38 11.71
CA ASP A 265 12.84 29.72 10.61
C ASP A 265 11.46 30.16 11.14
N HIS A 266 11.14 29.78 12.39
CA HIS A 266 10.00 30.28 13.14
C HIS A 266 10.47 31.02 14.40
N ARG A 267 9.83 32.17 14.67
CA ARG A 267 9.94 32.93 15.91
C ARG A 267 8.55 33.23 16.44
N THR A 268 8.35 33.05 17.74
CA THR A 268 7.07 33.37 18.39
C THR A 268 6.81 34.88 18.29
N ASP A 269 5.57 35.26 17.97
CA ASP A 269 5.14 36.66 17.89
C ASP A 269 4.58 37.19 19.23
N ARG A 270 4.25 36.27 20.14
CA ARG A 270 3.70 36.53 21.47
C ARG A 270 4.23 35.53 22.50
N ASP A 271 3.98 35.82 23.77
CA ASP A 271 4.15 34.84 24.84
C ASP A 271 3.23 33.65 24.58
N THR A 272 3.80 32.45 24.54
CA THR A 272 3.06 31.27 24.10
C THR A 272 3.57 29.98 24.75
N THR A 273 2.83 28.89 24.57
CA THR A 273 3.20 27.55 25.03
C THR A 273 3.63 26.70 23.85
N LEU A 274 4.84 26.18 23.91
CA LEU A 274 5.37 25.22 22.95
C LEU A 274 5.30 23.81 23.55
N VAL A 275 4.88 22.85 22.74
CA VAL A 275 4.90 21.43 23.09
C VAL A 275 5.81 20.65 22.16
N LEU A 276 6.45 19.63 22.72
CA LEU A 276 7.36 18.75 22.00
C LEU A 276 6.68 17.41 21.70
N VAL A 277 6.62 17.05 20.41
CA VAL A 277 6.11 15.77 19.94
C VAL A 277 7.30 14.87 19.59
N PRO A 278 7.47 13.70 20.23
CA PRO A 278 8.65 12.85 20.08
C PRO A 278 8.54 11.89 18.87
N LEU A 279 8.16 12.43 17.71
CA LEU A 279 8.25 11.75 16.42
C LEU A 279 8.92 12.69 15.43
N GLY A 280 9.88 12.18 14.65
CA GLY A 280 10.57 12.98 13.63
C GLY A 280 10.72 12.23 12.31
N TYR A 281 11.59 12.74 11.44
CA TYR A 281 11.75 12.15 10.11
C TYR A 281 12.35 10.74 10.10
N ALA A 282 13.01 10.30 11.18
CA ALA A 282 13.43 8.90 11.34
C ALA A 282 12.27 7.97 11.72
N ASP A 283 11.15 8.51 12.21
CA ASP A 283 9.91 7.78 12.51
C ASP A 283 8.92 7.80 11.33
N GLY A 284 9.21 8.58 10.28
CA GLY A 284 8.38 8.72 9.09
C GLY A 284 7.73 10.09 8.90
N VAL A 285 7.99 11.06 9.79
CA VAL A 285 7.44 12.42 9.67
C VAL A 285 8.15 13.19 8.54
N PRO A 286 7.47 13.60 7.46
CA PRO A 286 8.15 14.19 6.31
C PRO A 286 8.76 15.55 6.68
N ARG A 287 10.09 15.67 6.59
CA ARG A 287 10.79 16.92 6.90
C ARG A 287 10.32 18.09 6.03
N ASN A 288 9.91 17.80 4.80
CA ASN A 288 9.43 18.81 3.85
C ASN A 288 8.08 19.44 4.24
N ALA A 289 7.35 18.84 5.20
CA ALA A 289 6.14 19.41 5.79
C ALA A 289 6.41 20.39 6.93
N SER A 290 7.67 20.78 7.18
CA SER A 290 8.04 21.72 8.24
C SER A 290 7.27 23.05 8.10
N GLY A 291 6.52 23.43 9.14
CA GLY A 291 5.69 24.63 9.17
C GLY A 291 4.29 24.44 8.59
N LYS A 292 3.94 23.24 8.12
CA LYS A 292 2.69 22.92 7.43
C LYS A 292 2.00 21.67 7.98
N LEU A 293 2.72 20.84 8.74
CA LEU A 293 2.25 19.54 9.20
C LEU A 293 1.11 19.68 10.24
N PRO A 294 -0.12 19.24 9.92
CA PRO A 294 -1.23 19.31 10.85
C PRO A 294 -1.18 18.17 11.90
N VAL A 295 -1.60 18.48 13.12
CA VAL A 295 -1.78 17.52 14.23
C VAL A 295 -3.04 17.86 15.03
N SER A 296 -3.55 16.92 15.83
CA SER A 296 -4.62 17.15 16.81
C SER A 296 -4.14 16.92 18.24
N ILE A 297 -4.43 17.86 19.13
CA ILE A 297 -4.13 17.80 20.57
C ILE A 297 -5.37 18.23 21.33
N GLY A 298 -5.90 17.37 22.20
CA GLY A 298 -7.12 17.66 22.99
C GLY A 298 -8.33 18.00 22.11
N GLY A 299 -8.47 17.34 20.95
CA GLY A 299 -9.56 17.57 19.99
C GLY A 299 -9.44 18.87 19.19
N ARG A 300 -8.32 19.60 19.30
CA ARG A 300 -8.06 20.85 18.56
C ARG A 300 -6.92 20.64 17.57
N ARG A 301 -7.09 21.17 16.36
CA ARG A 301 -6.06 21.11 15.31
C ARG A 301 -5.01 22.19 15.52
N PHE A 302 -3.74 21.80 15.34
CA PHE A 302 -2.57 22.67 15.35
C PHE A 302 -1.67 22.34 14.16
N VAL A 303 -0.68 23.20 13.90
CA VAL A 303 0.34 22.98 12.88
C VAL A 303 1.71 23.04 13.52
N ASN A 304 2.65 22.20 13.08
CA ASN A 304 4.02 22.24 13.58
C ASN A 304 4.68 23.61 13.31
N VAL A 305 5.52 24.06 14.23
CA VAL A 305 6.31 25.29 14.07
C VAL A 305 7.81 24.98 13.95
N GLY A 306 8.48 25.70 13.04
CA GLY A 306 9.89 25.47 12.72
C GLY A 306 10.14 24.13 12.02
N ARG A 307 11.42 23.74 11.97
CA ARG A 307 11.85 22.52 11.28
C ARG A 307 11.51 21.25 12.06
N ILE A 308 11.05 20.24 11.35
CA ILE A 308 10.94 18.86 11.84
C ILE A 308 12.35 18.27 11.96
N ALA A 309 12.69 17.73 13.14
CA ALA A 309 13.98 17.11 13.44
C ALA A 309 13.93 15.59 13.22
N MET A 310 15.05 14.91 13.50
CA MET A 310 15.18 13.46 13.31
C MET A 310 14.17 12.67 14.14
N ASP A 311 13.98 13.07 15.40
CA ASP A 311 13.21 12.30 16.38
C ASP A 311 12.05 13.09 17.01
N GLN A 312 11.84 14.35 16.59
CA GLN A 312 10.85 15.24 17.23
C GLN A 312 10.49 16.46 16.38
N PHE A 313 9.36 17.10 16.70
CA PHE A 313 9.02 18.44 16.25
C PHE A 313 8.29 19.23 17.34
N VAL A 314 8.13 20.53 17.12
CA VAL A 314 7.49 21.45 18.07
C VAL A 314 6.17 21.94 17.50
N VAL A 315 5.18 22.12 18.37
CA VAL A 315 3.89 22.72 18.06
C VAL A 315 3.66 23.89 19.01
N ASP A 316 3.18 25.01 18.49
CA ASP A 316 2.72 26.15 19.30
C ASP A 316 1.23 25.97 19.60
N VAL A 317 0.88 25.84 20.88
CA VAL A 317 -0.49 25.62 21.34
C VAL A 317 -1.12 26.84 22.00
N GLY A 318 -0.44 27.99 22.02
CA GLY A 318 -0.96 29.21 22.64
C GLY A 318 -1.21 29.04 24.14
N ASP A 319 -2.41 29.39 24.57
CA ASP A 319 -2.89 29.24 25.95
C ASP A 319 -3.74 27.98 26.15
N THR A 320 -3.72 27.05 25.19
CA THR A 320 -4.44 25.79 25.30
C THR A 320 -3.88 24.98 26.48
N PRO A 321 -4.72 24.57 27.43
CA PRO A 321 -4.26 23.75 28.55
C PRO A 321 -3.84 22.37 28.03
N VAL A 322 -2.59 22.02 28.26
CA VAL A 322 -1.97 20.75 27.86
C VAL A 322 -0.98 20.29 28.91
N SER A 323 -0.78 18.99 29.03
CA SER A 323 0.13 18.35 29.96
C SER A 323 1.07 17.38 29.24
N ILE A 324 2.24 17.14 29.85
CA ILE A 324 3.10 16.02 29.44
C ILE A 324 2.28 14.73 29.54
N GLY A 325 2.34 13.91 28.50
CA GLY A 325 1.58 12.67 28.41
C GLY A 325 0.23 12.78 27.70
N ASP A 326 -0.27 13.99 27.41
CA ASP A 326 -1.48 14.16 26.61
C ASP A 326 -1.27 13.60 25.19
N GLU A 327 -2.33 13.01 24.63
CA GLU A 327 -2.29 12.40 23.31
C GLU A 327 -2.14 13.47 22.21
N VAL A 328 -1.29 13.16 21.24
CA VAL A 328 -1.15 13.88 19.99
C VAL A 328 -1.49 12.91 18.87
N VAL A 329 -2.58 13.17 18.15
CA VAL A 329 -2.92 12.41 16.93
C VAL A 329 -2.32 13.13 15.74
N LEU A 330 -1.40 12.45 15.06
CA LEU A 330 -0.67 12.97 13.91
C LEU A 330 -1.56 12.88 12.67
N PHE A 331 -2.11 11.69 12.41
CA PHE A 331 -3.19 11.49 11.45
C PHE A 331 -4.03 10.25 11.81
N GLY A 332 -5.25 10.17 11.28
CA GLY A 332 -6.18 9.04 11.43
C GLY A 332 -7.41 9.21 10.53
N ASP A 333 -8.57 8.74 11.00
CA ASP A 333 -9.84 8.94 10.31
C ASP A 333 -10.33 10.39 10.47
N PRO A 334 -10.42 11.18 9.38
CA PRO A 334 -10.83 12.58 9.46
C PRO A 334 -12.28 12.77 9.91
N THR A 335 -13.14 11.74 9.82
CA THR A 335 -14.51 11.80 10.36
C THR A 335 -14.54 11.94 11.88
N LEU A 336 -13.42 11.65 12.55
CA LEU A 336 -13.21 11.85 13.99
C LEU A 336 -12.59 13.22 14.33
N GLY A 337 -12.44 14.12 13.34
CA GLY A 337 -11.92 15.48 13.53
C GLY A 337 -10.39 15.61 13.58
N VAL A 338 -9.67 14.50 13.42
CA VAL A 338 -8.20 14.49 13.35
C VAL A 338 -7.69 14.71 11.92
N PRO A 339 -6.42 15.07 11.70
CA PRO A 339 -5.87 15.17 10.35
C PRO A 339 -5.90 13.81 9.64
N SER A 340 -6.01 13.82 8.32
CA SER A 340 -5.93 12.62 7.49
C SER A 340 -4.50 12.37 6.99
N ALA A 341 -4.24 11.16 6.48
CA ALA A 341 -2.99 10.90 5.74
C ALA A 341 -2.89 11.73 4.45
N ALA A 342 -4.02 12.16 3.86
CA ALA A 342 -4.03 13.09 2.73
C ALA A 342 -3.63 14.51 3.17
N ASP A 343 -4.09 14.98 4.32
CA ASP A 343 -3.68 16.30 4.87
C ASP A 343 -2.15 16.34 5.08
N TRP A 344 -1.56 15.22 5.49
CA TRP A 344 -0.11 15.05 5.60
C TRP A 344 0.60 15.01 4.24
N ALA A 345 -0.02 14.37 3.26
CA ALA A 345 0.49 14.29 1.90
C ALA A 345 0.53 15.68 1.25
N ASP A 346 -0.54 16.45 1.38
CA ASP A 346 -0.64 17.84 0.91
C ASP A 346 0.42 18.73 1.58
N ALA A 347 0.60 18.59 2.89
CA ALA A 347 1.62 19.34 3.63
C ALA A 347 3.05 19.01 3.16
N ALA A 348 3.28 17.79 2.66
CA ALA A 348 4.58 17.27 2.24
C ALA A 348 4.80 17.28 0.72
N ASP A 349 3.83 17.72 -0.07
CA ASP A 349 3.84 17.70 -1.54
C ASP A 349 4.05 16.28 -2.10
N THR A 350 3.20 15.35 -1.65
CA THR A 350 3.24 13.93 -2.02
C THR A 350 1.84 13.31 -2.00
N ILE A 351 1.76 11.98 -2.00
CA ILE A 351 0.52 11.19 -1.95
C ILE A 351 0.40 10.41 -0.64
N ASN A 352 -0.84 10.13 -0.23
CA ASN A 352 -1.14 9.39 1.01
C ASN A 352 -0.44 8.01 1.10
N TYR A 353 -0.19 7.37 -0.04
CA TYR A 353 0.57 6.12 -0.18
C TYR A 353 1.96 6.23 0.44
N GLU A 354 2.67 7.34 0.15
CA GLU A 354 4.02 7.55 0.66
C GLU A 354 3.99 7.81 2.16
N ILE A 355 3.00 8.56 2.65
CA ILE A 355 2.84 8.89 4.07
C ILE A 355 2.74 7.63 4.92
N VAL A 356 1.79 6.73 4.62
CA VAL A 356 1.59 5.53 5.45
C VAL A 356 2.72 4.50 5.29
N THR A 357 3.30 4.39 4.09
CA THR A 357 4.38 3.42 3.82
C THR A 357 5.69 3.82 4.50
N ARG A 358 5.91 5.12 4.77
CA ARG A 358 7.16 5.62 5.36
C ARG A 358 7.21 5.59 6.88
N ILE A 359 6.14 5.15 7.56
CA ILE A 359 6.18 5.01 9.02
C ILE A 359 7.27 4.02 9.41
N GLY A 360 8.29 4.49 10.13
CA GLY A 360 9.50 3.72 10.39
C GLY A 360 9.31 2.61 11.42
N PRO A 361 10.22 1.62 11.50
CA PRO A 361 10.11 0.49 12.43
C PRO A 361 10.25 0.89 13.91
N ARG A 362 10.69 2.13 14.20
CA ARG A 362 10.71 2.69 15.56
C ARG A 362 9.32 2.96 16.14
N VAL A 363 8.32 3.06 15.27
CA VAL A 363 6.91 3.22 15.63
C VAL A 363 6.27 1.83 15.72
N PRO A 364 5.92 1.34 16.93
CA PRO A 364 5.26 0.05 17.07
C PRO A 364 3.89 0.06 16.40
N ARG A 365 3.57 -1.01 15.67
CA ARG A 365 2.22 -1.27 15.18
C ARG A 365 1.45 -2.04 16.25
N ARG A 366 0.21 -1.64 16.52
CA ARG A 366 -0.71 -2.41 17.36
C ARG A 366 -2.01 -2.63 16.61
N ALA A 367 -2.45 -3.88 16.56
CA ALA A 367 -3.81 -4.18 16.15
C ALA A 367 -4.80 -3.62 17.18
N SER A 368 -5.85 -2.98 16.69
CA SER A 368 -7.00 -2.51 17.46
C SER A 368 -8.28 -3.10 16.93
#